data_AF-A0A1D1UTE2-F1
#
_entry.id   AF-A0A1D1UTE2-F1
#
_cell.length_a   1.000
_cell.length_b   1.000
_cell.length_c   1.000
_cell.angle_alpha   90.00
_cell.angle_beta   90.00
_cell.angle_gamma   90.00
#
_symmetry.space_group_name_H-M   'P 1'
#
loop_
_entity.id
_entity.type
_entity.pdbx_description
1 polymer ?
#
loop_
_entity_poly.entity_id
_entity_poly.type
_entity_poly.pdbx_seq_one_letter_code
_entity_poly.pdbx_strand_id
1 'polypeptide(L)'
;MTMTDHVLDGLRLRMANLFLEIIKNPKFNPQVARFLPTLPGNPEALPKRLFCTSCKTYKMERHFEDKHSRSYGATSMCFDCCRLNNIAIARHDMGFYRLMLQNIRNSETALSHEVDPVIHKLSEIDLKLVLETIWQISSAISGRQDLYDLKFVRWDKNRPWSPWNCILLTRQEATVHLRLLNRKIYSEALTTRIEMNHQRARDIFAERLSKPQSAPTICKSRPSGTAIIETPCSI
;
A
#
# COMPACT_ATOMS: atom_id res chain seq x y z
N MET A 1 -49.46 47.98 13.77
CA MET A 1 -49.16 46.62 13.29
C MET A 1 -47.66 46.47 13.20
N THR A 2 -47.05 45.83 14.18
CA THR A 2 -45.62 45.50 14.18
C THR A 2 -45.40 44.39 13.15
N MET A 3 -44.52 44.62 12.16
CA MET A 3 -44.14 43.57 11.21
C MET A 3 -43.58 42.38 11.99
N THR A 4 -44.17 41.20 11.81
CA THR A 4 -43.73 39.95 12.45
C THR A 4 -42.35 39.55 11.92
N ASP A 5 -41.44 39.11 12.78
CA ASP A 5 -40.04 38.78 12.43
C ASP A 5 -39.90 37.86 11.20
N HIS A 6 -40.83 36.91 11.03
CA HIS A 6 -40.87 36.02 9.88
C HIS A 6 -40.97 36.74 8.51
N VAL A 7 -41.63 37.90 8.47
CA VAL A 7 -41.76 38.71 7.24
C VAL A 7 -40.43 39.38 6.91
N LEU A 8 -39.71 39.85 7.93
CA LEU A 8 -38.38 40.46 7.78
C LEU A 8 -37.35 39.42 7.34
N ASP A 9 -37.42 38.20 7.86
CA ASP A 9 -36.52 37.11 7.45
C ASP A 9 -36.75 36.67 6.01
N GLY A 10 -38.01 36.56 5.59
CA GLY A 10 -38.35 36.30 4.19
C GLY A 10 -37.90 37.42 3.23
N LEU A 11 -37.83 38.67 3.70
CA LEU A 11 -37.30 39.78 2.92
C LEU A 11 -35.77 39.73 2.83
N ARG A 12 -35.09 39.48 3.96
CA ARG A 12 -33.63 39.33 4.02
C ARG A 12 -33.14 38.20 3.12
N LEU A 13 -33.82 37.05 3.13
CA LEU A 13 -33.47 35.92 2.27
C LEU A 13 -33.63 36.27 0.79
N ARG A 14 -34.68 37.00 0.42
CA ARG A 14 -34.89 37.46 -0.97
C ARG A 14 -33.82 38.46 -1.41
N MET A 15 -33.45 39.41 -0.55
CA MET A 15 -32.36 40.35 -0.82
C MET A 15 -31.02 39.64 -0.98
N ALA A 16 -30.71 38.67 -0.11
CA ALA A 16 -29.50 37.86 -0.21
C ALA A 16 -29.45 37.05 -1.51
N ASN A 17 -30.57 36.42 -1.89
CA ASN A 17 -30.64 35.66 -3.14
C ASN A 17 -30.47 36.56 -4.37
N LEU A 18 -31.11 37.73 -4.40
CA LEU A 18 -30.97 38.69 -5.50
C LEU A 18 -29.51 39.18 -5.62
N PHE A 19 -28.87 39.43 -4.49
CA PHE A 19 -27.46 39.82 -4.45
C PHE A 19 -26.53 38.71 -4.96
N LEU A 20 -26.83 37.44 -4.62
CA LEU A 20 -26.10 36.29 -5.18
C LEU A 20 -26.26 36.19 -6.70
N GLU A 21 -27.45 36.45 -7.26
CA GLU A 21 -27.66 36.49 -8.72
C GLU A 21 -26.84 37.59 -9.40
N ILE A 22 -26.67 38.75 -8.74
CA ILE A 22 -25.80 39.83 -9.24
C ILE A 22 -24.32 39.38 -9.23
N ILE A 23 -23.87 38.75 -8.14
CA ILE A 23 -22.50 38.25 -8.01
C ILE A 23 -22.19 37.18 -9.07
N LYS A 24 -23.17 36.34 -9.43
CA LYS A 24 -23.00 35.30 -10.45
C LYS A 24 -22.80 35.86 -11.87
N ASN A 25 -23.11 37.13 -12.10
CA ASN A 25 -23.00 37.74 -13.42
C ASN A 25 -21.57 38.27 -13.67
N PRO A 26 -20.87 37.79 -14.72
CA PRO A 26 -19.48 38.14 -14.97
C PRO A 26 -19.28 39.62 -15.35
N LYS A 27 -20.34 40.34 -15.74
CA LYS A 27 -20.29 41.79 -15.97
C LYS A 27 -20.06 42.59 -14.69
N PHE A 28 -20.59 42.10 -13.56
CA PHE A 28 -20.48 42.77 -12.27
C PHE A 28 -19.39 42.17 -11.38
N ASN A 29 -19.09 40.88 -11.52
CA ASN A 29 -17.97 40.22 -10.87
C ASN A 29 -17.08 39.49 -11.89
N PRO A 30 -16.02 40.14 -12.40
CA PRO A 30 -15.16 39.54 -13.42
C PRO A 30 -14.42 38.28 -12.95
N GLN A 31 -14.23 38.08 -11.64
CA GLN A 31 -13.59 36.86 -11.10
C GLN A 31 -14.48 35.62 -11.22
N VAL A 32 -15.81 35.79 -11.34
CA VAL A 32 -16.76 34.69 -11.49
C VAL A 32 -16.69 34.04 -12.87
N ALA A 33 -16.16 34.73 -13.88
CA ALA A 33 -15.94 34.17 -15.23
C ALA A 33 -15.10 32.88 -15.21
N ARG A 34 -14.20 32.71 -14.23
CA ARG A 34 -13.36 31.51 -14.05
C ARG A 34 -14.14 30.26 -13.62
N PHE A 35 -15.35 30.45 -13.10
CA PHE A 35 -16.20 29.40 -12.55
C PHE A 35 -17.45 29.16 -13.41
N LEU A 36 -17.73 30.02 -14.39
CA LEU A 36 -18.84 29.85 -15.31
C LEU A 36 -18.45 28.90 -16.45
N PRO A 37 -19.35 28.01 -16.90
CA PRO A 37 -19.14 27.24 -18.12
C PRO A 37 -18.98 28.20 -19.31
N THR A 38 -17.83 28.16 -19.97
CA THR A 38 -17.60 28.93 -21.19
C THR A 38 -18.60 28.47 -22.26
N LEU A 39 -19.28 29.42 -22.93
CA LEU A 39 -20.08 29.13 -24.13
C LEU A 39 -19.26 28.31 -25.15
N PRO A 40 -19.87 27.36 -25.88
CA PRO A 40 -19.16 26.46 -26.77
C PRO A 40 -18.62 27.26 -27.95
N GLY A 41 -17.31 27.56 -27.94
CA GLY A 41 -16.69 28.33 -29.01
C GLY A 41 -15.27 28.84 -28.78
N ASN A 42 -14.64 28.61 -27.62
CA ASN A 42 -13.23 28.99 -27.41
C ASN A 42 -12.40 27.80 -26.88
N PRO A 43 -11.32 27.37 -27.58
CA PRO A 43 -10.53 26.16 -27.29
C PRO A 43 -9.48 26.36 -26.19
N GLU A 44 -9.79 27.14 -25.15
CA GLU A 44 -9.05 27.06 -23.88
C GLU A 44 -9.97 26.42 -22.86
N ALA A 45 -10.07 25.08 -22.95
CA ALA A 45 -10.71 24.27 -21.94
C ALA A 45 -10.07 24.62 -20.59
N LEU A 46 -10.84 25.29 -19.72
CA LEU A 46 -10.46 25.51 -18.34
C LEU A 46 -9.94 24.19 -17.78
N PRO A 47 -8.72 24.15 -17.21
CA PRO A 47 -8.12 22.90 -16.78
C PRO A 47 -9.06 22.24 -15.79
N LYS A 48 -9.54 21.05 -16.15
CA LYS A 48 -10.53 20.30 -15.39
C LYS A 48 -10.00 20.10 -13.97
N ARG A 49 -10.72 20.65 -13.00
CA ARG A 49 -10.38 20.51 -11.57
C ARG A 49 -11.19 19.37 -11.00
N LEU A 50 -10.50 18.45 -10.33
CA LEU A 50 -11.08 17.30 -9.67
C LEU A 50 -10.93 17.46 -8.15
N PHE A 51 -11.94 17.01 -7.43
CA PHE A 51 -11.94 17.04 -5.97
C PHE A 51 -11.20 15.83 -5.42
N CYS A 52 -10.22 16.05 -4.54
CA CYS A 52 -9.60 14.96 -3.80
C CYS A 52 -10.37 14.71 -2.51
N THR A 53 -10.86 13.50 -2.30
CA THR A 53 -11.58 13.13 -1.07
C THR A 53 -10.68 13.08 0.17
N SER A 54 -9.41 12.68 0.01
CA SER A 54 -8.48 12.50 1.13
C SER A 54 -7.97 13.83 1.69
N CYS A 55 -7.56 14.76 0.83
CA CYS A 55 -7.08 16.09 1.24
C CYS A 55 -8.16 17.18 1.15
N LYS A 56 -9.40 16.83 0.80
CA LYS A 56 -10.57 17.71 0.72
C LYS A 56 -10.34 19.01 -0.07
N THR A 57 -9.52 18.93 -1.12
CA THR A 57 -9.12 20.09 -1.93
C THR A 57 -9.28 19.81 -3.43
N TYR A 58 -9.61 20.87 -4.18
CA TYR A 58 -9.71 20.81 -5.63
C TYR A 58 -8.32 20.97 -6.26
N LYS A 59 -7.87 19.95 -7.00
CA LYS A 59 -6.60 19.98 -7.74
C LYS A 59 -6.85 19.80 -9.24
N MET A 60 -5.87 20.19 -10.06
CA MET A 60 -5.95 19.98 -11.52
C MET A 60 -5.92 18.49 -11.85
N GLU A 61 -6.55 18.09 -12.95
CA GLU A 61 -6.60 16.71 -13.48
C GLU A 61 -5.22 16.05 -13.55
N ARG A 62 -4.15 16.78 -13.90
CA ARG A 62 -2.75 16.28 -13.89
C ARG A 62 -2.25 15.74 -12.54
N HIS A 63 -2.92 16.06 -11.43
CA HIS A 63 -2.58 15.55 -10.09
C HIS A 63 -3.39 14.31 -9.73
N PHE A 64 -4.17 13.77 -10.65
CA PHE A 64 -4.91 12.53 -10.53
C PHE A 64 -4.42 11.56 -11.60
N GLU A 65 -4.53 10.26 -11.34
CA GLU A 65 -4.15 9.25 -12.33
C GLU A 65 -5.19 9.19 -13.45
N ASP A 66 -4.75 9.04 -14.70
CA ASP A 66 -5.61 8.90 -15.88
C ASP A 66 -6.56 7.69 -15.81
N LYS A 67 -6.32 6.78 -14.86
CA LYS A 67 -7.15 5.61 -14.56
C LYS A 67 -8.28 5.98 -13.61
N HIS A 68 -9.17 6.88 -14.04
CA HIS A 68 -10.52 6.87 -13.50
C HIS A 68 -11.21 5.58 -13.97
N SER A 69 -10.93 4.47 -13.28
CA SER A 69 -11.65 3.22 -13.45
C SER A 69 -13.14 3.55 -13.31
N ARG A 70 -13.91 3.26 -14.36
CA ARG A 70 -15.37 3.49 -14.46
C ARG A 70 -16.19 2.64 -13.48
N SER A 71 -15.58 2.20 -12.38
CA SER A 71 -16.25 1.46 -11.33
C SER A 71 -16.95 2.44 -10.39
N TYR A 72 -18.27 2.31 -10.30
CA TYR A 72 -19.08 2.95 -9.26
C TYR A 72 -18.42 2.68 -7.89
N GLY A 73 -17.89 3.73 -7.25
CA GLY A 73 -17.19 3.65 -5.96
C GLY A 73 -15.70 4.04 -5.95
N ALA A 74 -15.09 4.30 -7.11
CA ALA A 74 -13.71 4.79 -7.18
C ALA A 74 -13.60 6.22 -6.59
N THR A 75 -13.02 6.31 -5.41
CA THR A 75 -12.76 7.55 -4.68
C THR A 75 -11.66 8.35 -5.40
N SER A 76 -11.93 9.60 -5.81
CA SER A 76 -10.94 10.45 -6.48
C SER A 76 -9.87 10.92 -5.50
N MET A 77 -8.71 10.27 -5.51
CA MET A 77 -7.54 10.64 -4.69
C MET A 77 -6.46 11.26 -5.57
N CYS A 78 -5.80 12.32 -5.09
CA CYS A 78 -4.67 12.91 -5.80
C CYS A 78 -3.38 12.11 -5.61
N PHE A 79 -2.40 12.30 -6.49
CA PHE A 79 -1.10 11.62 -6.47
C PHE A 79 -0.37 11.75 -5.12
N ASP A 80 -0.42 12.92 -4.48
CA ASP A 80 0.24 13.12 -3.19
C ASP A 80 -0.40 12.27 -2.09
N CYS A 81 -1.74 12.25 -2.07
CA CYS A 81 -2.50 11.41 -1.12
C CYS A 81 -2.35 9.93 -1.45
N CYS A 82 -2.32 9.56 -2.73
CA CYS A 82 -2.04 8.21 -3.18
C CYS A 82 -0.64 7.78 -2.74
N ARG A 83 0.38 8.62 -2.94
CA ARG A 83 1.76 8.38 -2.50
C ARG A 83 1.84 8.26 -0.98
N LEU A 84 1.22 9.16 -0.23
CA LEU A 84 1.19 9.11 1.24
C LEU A 84 0.44 7.89 1.76
N ASN A 85 -0.67 7.52 1.12
CA ASN A 85 -1.43 6.32 1.41
C ASN A 85 -0.60 5.06 1.09
N ASN A 86 0.13 5.05 -0.04
CA ASN A 86 1.03 3.96 -0.40
C ASN A 86 2.23 3.88 0.55
N ILE A 87 2.75 5.01 1.05
CA ILE A 87 3.76 5.03 2.10
C ILE A 87 3.16 4.52 3.41
N ALA A 88 1.92 4.88 3.76
CA ALA A 88 1.23 4.42 4.96
C ALA A 88 0.85 2.92 4.90
N ILE A 89 0.45 2.42 3.73
CA ILE A 89 0.17 1.00 3.46
C ILE A 89 1.48 0.20 3.34
N ALA A 90 2.53 0.78 2.77
CA ALA A 90 3.88 0.22 2.83
C ALA A 90 4.43 0.20 4.27
N ARG A 91 3.89 1.05 5.15
CA ARG A 91 4.02 1.00 6.61
C ARG A 91 2.99 0.08 7.28
N HIS A 92 2.43 -0.91 6.60
CA HIS A 92 2.24 -2.19 7.29
C HIS A 92 3.61 -2.58 7.82
N ASP A 93 3.78 -2.39 9.13
CA ASP A 93 5.04 -2.32 9.83
C ASP A 93 5.99 -3.42 9.33
N MET A 94 7.03 -3.06 8.55
CA MET A 94 8.03 -4.05 8.09
C MET A 94 8.66 -4.77 9.29
N GLY A 95 8.62 -4.12 10.47
CA GLY A 95 8.93 -4.73 11.76
C GLY A 95 8.16 -6.04 12.03
N PHE A 96 6.91 -6.16 11.59
CA PHE A 96 6.14 -7.41 11.71
C PHE A 96 6.77 -8.55 10.91
N TYR A 97 7.06 -8.32 9.63
CA TYR A 97 7.72 -9.31 8.77
C TYR A 97 9.12 -9.67 9.28
N ARG A 98 9.85 -8.67 9.79
CA ARG A 98 11.13 -8.88 10.47
C ARG A 98 11.02 -9.79 11.68
N LEU A 99 10.06 -9.52 12.56
CA LEU A 99 9.82 -10.34 13.76
C LEU A 99 9.38 -11.76 13.39
N MET A 100 8.51 -11.91 12.39
CA MET A 100 8.09 -13.22 11.90
C MET A 100 9.27 -13.99 11.31
N LEU A 101 10.14 -13.35 10.53
CA LEU A 101 11.35 -13.97 9.98
C LEU A 101 12.34 -14.37 11.08
N GLN A 102 12.52 -13.52 12.09
CA GLN A 102 13.33 -13.83 13.27
C GLN A 102 12.77 -15.04 14.03
N ASN A 103 11.45 -15.11 14.23
CA ASN A 103 10.80 -16.24 14.88
C ASN A 103 11.01 -17.55 14.11
N ILE A 104 10.94 -17.51 12.77
CA ILE A 104 11.24 -18.67 11.92
C ILE A 104 12.70 -19.09 12.13
N ARG A 105 13.66 -18.16 12.02
CA ARG A 105 15.09 -18.44 12.23
C ARG A 105 15.36 -19.05 13.60
N ASN A 106 14.79 -18.47 14.66
CA ASN A 106 14.94 -18.96 16.03
C ASN A 106 14.34 -20.38 16.20
N SER A 107 13.20 -20.65 15.56
CA SER A 107 12.58 -21.98 15.61
C SER A 107 13.42 -23.03 14.86
N GLU A 108 14.07 -22.64 13.77
CA GLU A 108 14.93 -23.53 12.98
C GLU A 108 16.23 -23.81 13.71
N THR A 109 16.87 -22.81 14.31
CA THR A 109 18.06 -23.00 15.16
C THR A 109 17.78 -23.87 16.39
N ALA A 110 16.55 -23.87 16.90
CA ALA A 110 16.17 -24.72 18.03
C ALA A 110 15.90 -26.18 17.62
N LEU A 111 15.55 -26.43 16.35
CA LEU A 111 15.22 -27.77 15.84
C LEU A 111 16.39 -28.45 15.13
N SER A 112 17.29 -27.68 14.50
CA SER A 112 18.39 -28.17 13.67
C SER A 112 19.70 -27.46 14.05
N HIS A 113 20.79 -28.20 14.21
CA HIS A 113 22.12 -27.61 14.46
C HIS A 113 22.71 -26.91 13.22
N GLU A 114 22.30 -27.33 12.01
CA GLU A 114 22.67 -26.68 10.75
C GLU A 114 21.49 -25.84 10.24
N VAL A 115 21.72 -24.54 10.10
CA VAL A 115 20.72 -23.61 9.56
C VAL A 115 20.84 -23.56 8.05
N ASP A 116 19.75 -23.87 7.35
CA ASP A 116 19.77 -23.84 5.90
C ASP A 116 20.06 -22.44 5.33
N PRO A 117 20.94 -22.36 4.31
CA PRO A 117 21.34 -21.09 3.72
C PRO A 117 20.17 -20.35 3.06
N VAL A 118 19.10 -21.05 2.70
CA VAL A 118 17.89 -20.46 2.11
C VAL A 118 17.21 -19.49 3.09
N ILE A 119 17.10 -19.85 4.37
CA ILE A 119 16.42 -19.03 5.39
C ILE A 119 17.22 -17.77 5.70
N HIS A 120 18.54 -17.89 5.68
CA HIS A 120 19.44 -16.77 5.90
C HIS A 120 19.42 -15.77 4.73
N LYS A 121 19.29 -16.26 3.48
CA LYS A 121 19.21 -15.41 2.28
C LYS A 121 17.90 -14.64 2.13
N LEU A 122 16.82 -15.08 2.76
CA LEU A 122 15.52 -14.41 2.64
C LEU A 122 15.49 -13.08 3.39
N SER A 123 14.94 -12.07 2.72
CA SER A 123 14.67 -10.74 3.29
C SER A 123 13.24 -10.62 3.82
N GLU A 124 12.95 -9.54 4.54
CA GLU A 124 11.59 -9.22 5.02
C GLU A 124 10.59 -9.02 3.87
N ILE A 125 11.07 -8.50 2.74
CA ILE A 125 10.28 -8.30 1.52
C ILE A 125 9.90 -9.66 0.92
N ASP A 126 10.84 -10.61 0.94
CA ASP A 126 10.58 -11.96 0.45
C ASP A 126 9.56 -12.67 1.34
N LEU A 127 9.63 -12.49 2.67
CA LEU A 127 8.63 -13.06 3.56
C LEU A 127 7.24 -12.43 3.36
N LYS A 128 7.18 -11.11 3.13
CA LYS A 128 5.94 -10.41 2.77
C LYS A 128 5.31 -11.00 1.51
N LEU A 129 6.12 -11.26 0.48
CA LEU A 129 5.65 -11.88 -0.76
C LEU A 129 5.07 -13.27 -0.53
N VAL A 130 5.74 -14.09 0.31
CA VAL A 130 5.22 -15.40 0.71
C VAL A 130 3.88 -15.25 1.44
N LEU A 131 3.81 -14.38 2.44
CA LEU A 131 2.60 -14.22 3.26
C LEU A 131 1.40 -13.67 2.45
N GLU A 132 1.60 -12.59 1.70
CA GLU A 132 0.54 -11.86 1.01
C GLU A 132 0.17 -12.49 -0.32
N THR A 133 1.15 -12.87 -1.14
CA THR A 133 0.88 -13.35 -2.51
C THR A 133 0.61 -14.84 -2.57
N ILE A 134 1.39 -15.65 -1.83
CA ILE A 134 1.29 -17.11 -1.90
C ILE A 134 0.20 -17.62 -0.95
N TRP A 135 0.19 -17.14 0.30
CA TRP A 135 -0.72 -17.61 1.34
C TRP A 135 -1.94 -16.70 1.57
N GLN A 136 -1.98 -15.53 0.93
CA GLN A 136 -3.11 -14.58 0.99
C GLN A 136 -3.53 -14.22 2.43
N ILE A 137 -2.54 -14.14 3.33
CA ILE A 137 -2.76 -13.82 4.75
C ILE A 137 -3.81 -14.75 5.38
N SER A 138 -3.85 -16.03 4.99
CA SER A 138 -4.87 -16.95 5.47
C SER A 138 -4.27 -18.26 5.97
N SER A 139 -4.74 -18.74 7.12
CA SER A 139 -4.35 -20.05 7.62
C SER A 139 -4.79 -21.14 6.65
N ALA A 140 -3.92 -22.10 6.36
CA ALA A 140 -4.18 -23.16 5.39
C ALA A 140 -5.37 -24.06 5.77
N ILE A 141 -5.63 -24.25 7.07
CA ILE A 141 -6.66 -25.15 7.58
C ILE A 141 -7.97 -24.39 7.81
N SER A 142 -8.02 -23.42 8.74
CA SER A 142 -9.27 -22.71 9.08
C SER A 142 -9.59 -21.48 8.24
N GLY A 143 -8.71 -21.05 7.33
CA GLY A 143 -8.88 -19.82 6.55
C GLY A 143 -8.88 -18.51 7.35
N ARG A 144 -8.52 -18.53 8.64
CA ARG A 144 -8.43 -17.33 9.48
C ARG A 144 -7.35 -16.37 8.98
N GLN A 145 -7.66 -15.07 9.02
CA GLN A 145 -6.81 -14.00 8.50
C GLN A 145 -6.20 -13.10 9.58
N ASP A 146 -6.22 -13.56 10.84
CA ASP A 146 -5.62 -12.81 11.94
C ASP A 146 -4.10 -12.89 11.91
N LEU A 147 -3.47 -11.82 11.39
CA LEU A 147 -2.02 -11.69 11.26
C LEU A 147 -1.24 -12.02 12.53
N TYR A 148 -1.74 -11.65 13.72
CA TYR A 148 -1.01 -11.84 14.97
C TYR A 148 -1.02 -13.30 15.46
N ASP A 149 -2.01 -14.08 15.04
CA ASP A 149 -2.13 -15.50 15.35
C ASP A 149 -1.48 -16.39 14.27
N LEU A 150 -1.17 -15.84 13.09
CA LEU A 150 -0.55 -16.61 12.02
C LEU A 150 0.96 -16.84 12.27
N LYS A 151 1.40 -18.07 11.98
CA LYS A 151 2.78 -18.53 12.11
C LYS A 151 3.13 -19.49 10.98
N PHE A 152 4.32 -19.33 10.42
CA PHE A 152 4.89 -20.30 9.49
C PHE A 152 5.53 -21.47 10.23
N VAL A 153 5.27 -22.68 9.75
CA VAL A 153 5.85 -23.94 10.25
C VAL A 153 6.35 -24.76 9.06
N ARG A 154 7.27 -25.71 9.29
CA ARG A 154 7.69 -26.71 8.30
C ARG A 154 6.48 -27.54 7.86
N TRP A 155 6.34 -27.77 6.56
CA TRP A 155 5.32 -28.69 6.03
C TRP A 155 5.77 -30.15 6.13
N ASP A 156 6.99 -30.44 5.67
CA ASP A 156 7.69 -31.70 5.89
C ASP A 156 8.74 -31.50 6.98
N LYS A 157 8.64 -32.29 8.07
CA LYS A 157 9.54 -32.21 9.23
C LYS A 157 10.97 -32.62 8.88
N ASN A 158 11.13 -33.51 7.90
CA ASN A 158 12.43 -34.05 7.49
C ASN A 158 13.21 -33.07 6.61
N ARG A 159 12.54 -32.01 6.15
CA ARG A 159 13.15 -30.99 5.30
C ARG A 159 13.20 -29.68 6.08
N PRO A 160 14.23 -28.87 5.86
CA PRO A 160 14.33 -27.59 6.50
C PRO A 160 13.26 -26.63 6.00
N TRP A 161 13.02 -25.58 6.78
CA TRP A 161 12.05 -24.58 6.36
C TRP A 161 12.53 -23.85 5.10
N SER A 162 11.60 -23.68 4.17
CA SER A 162 11.81 -22.90 2.94
C SER A 162 10.46 -22.43 2.41
N PRO A 163 10.40 -21.46 1.49
CA PRO A 163 9.13 -21.00 0.89
C PRO A 163 8.32 -22.11 0.21
N TRP A 164 8.97 -23.21 -0.19
CA TRP A 164 8.37 -24.41 -0.78
C TRP A 164 8.32 -25.62 0.16
N ASN A 165 8.60 -25.42 1.45
CA ASN A 165 8.41 -26.39 2.53
C ASN A 165 7.80 -25.73 3.77
N CYS A 166 6.94 -24.73 3.57
CA CYS A 166 6.28 -24.02 4.66
C CYS A 166 4.77 -24.21 4.62
N ILE A 167 4.13 -24.04 5.77
CA ILE A 167 2.68 -23.93 5.88
C ILE A 167 2.34 -22.77 6.81
N LEU A 168 1.36 -21.95 6.42
CA LEU A 168 0.85 -20.86 7.24
C LEU A 168 -0.34 -21.33 8.07
N LEU A 169 -0.21 -21.28 9.40
CA LEU A 169 -1.21 -21.79 10.35
C LEU A 169 -1.43 -20.81 11.48
N THR A 170 -2.57 -20.91 12.17
CA THR A 170 -2.75 -20.25 13.47
C THR A 170 -1.87 -20.89 14.56
N ARG A 171 -1.62 -20.21 15.69
CA ARG A 171 -0.77 -20.78 16.76
C ARG A 171 -1.31 -22.11 17.29
N GLN A 172 -2.64 -22.22 17.39
CA GLN A 172 -3.32 -23.43 17.81
C GLN A 172 -3.12 -24.56 16.79
N GLU A 173 -3.38 -24.30 15.51
CA GLU A 173 -3.17 -25.27 14.43
C GLU A 173 -1.71 -25.69 14.30
N ALA A 174 -0.77 -24.76 14.45
CA ALA A 174 0.67 -25.03 14.43
C ALA A 174 1.07 -26.00 15.55
N THR A 175 0.51 -25.84 16.75
CA THR A 175 0.76 -26.75 17.88
C THR A 175 0.27 -28.16 17.57
N VAL A 176 -0.90 -28.28 16.95
CA VAL A 176 -1.44 -29.57 16.52
C VAL A 176 -0.58 -30.17 15.42
N HIS A 177 -0.25 -29.39 14.38
CA HIS A 177 0.59 -29.83 13.25
C HIS A 177 1.96 -30.34 13.70
N LEU A 178 2.61 -29.67 14.65
CA LEU A 178 3.89 -30.09 15.20
C LEU A 178 3.79 -31.41 15.98
N ARG A 179 2.66 -31.71 16.63
CA ARG A 179 2.43 -32.99 17.30
C ARG A 179 2.13 -34.13 16.32
N LEU A 180 1.47 -33.82 15.20
CA LEU A 180 1.15 -34.81 14.17
C LEU A 180 2.42 -35.27 13.45
N LEU A 181 2.69 -36.58 13.48
CA LEU A 181 3.91 -37.14 12.89
C LEU A 181 3.83 -37.27 11.35
N ASN A 182 2.63 -37.39 10.78
CA ASN A 182 2.46 -37.78 9.37
C ASN A 182 1.59 -36.80 8.57
N ARG A 183 2.09 -36.43 7.38
CA ARG A 183 1.38 -35.62 6.36
C ARG A 183 0.06 -36.24 5.88
N LYS A 184 -0.04 -37.58 5.91
CA LYS A 184 -1.19 -38.36 5.43
C LYS A 184 -2.50 -38.12 6.19
N ILE A 185 -2.46 -37.34 7.28
CA ILE A 185 -3.63 -37.02 8.10
C ILE A 185 -4.45 -35.88 7.45
N TYR A 186 -3.82 -35.08 6.58
CA TYR A 186 -4.49 -34.01 5.87
C TYR A 186 -5.33 -34.53 4.70
N SER A 187 -6.43 -33.84 4.40
CA SER A 187 -7.22 -34.14 3.21
C SER A 187 -6.39 -33.95 1.94
N GLU A 188 -6.71 -34.74 0.91
CA GLU A 188 -6.04 -34.64 -0.39
C GLU A 188 -6.17 -33.23 -0.98
N ALA A 189 -7.38 -32.65 -0.93
CA ALA A 189 -7.64 -31.30 -1.42
C ALA A 189 -6.75 -30.23 -0.75
N LEU A 190 -6.53 -30.33 0.58
CA LEU A 190 -5.66 -29.41 1.30
C LEU A 190 -4.19 -29.64 0.91
N THR A 191 -3.78 -30.89 0.76
CA THR A 191 -2.44 -31.28 0.34
C THR A 191 -2.11 -30.73 -1.04
N THR A 192 -3.01 -30.89 -2.02
CA THR A 192 -2.86 -30.35 -3.37
C THR A 192 -2.77 -28.82 -3.37
N ARG A 193 -3.62 -28.15 -2.58
CA ARG A 193 -3.57 -26.68 -2.46
C ARG A 193 -2.22 -26.19 -1.94
N ILE A 194 -1.67 -26.88 -0.94
CA ILE A 194 -0.36 -26.56 -0.36
C ILE A 194 0.75 -26.77 -1.39
N GLU A 195 0.71 -27.89 -2.12
CA GLU A 195 1.68 -28.16 -3.19
C GLU A 195 1.64 -27.11 -4.30
N MET A 196 0.45 -26.66 -4.70
CA MET A 196 0.31 -25.56 -5.66
C MET A 196 0.94 -24.25 -5.14
N ASN A 197 0.75 -23.94 -3.85
CA ASN A 197 1.38 -22.79 -3.22
C ASN A 197 2.91 -22.93 -3.20
N HIS A 198 3.43 -24.13 -2.92
CA HIS A 198 4.87 -24.40 -2.98
C HIS A 198 5.41 -24.28 -4.40
N GLN A 199 4.67 -24.71 -5.42
CA GLN A 199 5.07 -24.57 -6.80
C GLN A 199 5.15 -23.09 -7.20
N ARG A 200 4.13 -22.28 -6.84
CA ARG A 200 4.17 -20.82 -7.03
C ARG A 200 5.36 -20.18 -6.32
N ALA A 201 5.68 -20.64 -5.11
CA ALA A 201 6.86 -20.17 -4.39
C ALA A 201 8.14 -20.45 -5.19
N ARG A 202 8.29 -21.67 -5.73
CA ARG A 202 9.45 -22.01 -6.56
C ARG A 202 9.54 -21.12 -7.79
N ASP A 203 8.44 -20.90 -8.50
CA ASP A 203 8.45 -20.09 -9.72
C ASP A 203 8.89 -18.65 -9.44
N ILE A 204 8.37 -18.06 -8.36
CA ILE A 204 8.72 -16.70 -7.91
C ILE A 204 10.18 -16.61 -7.45
N PHE A 205 10.63 -17.57 -6.65
CA PHE A 205 11.96 -17.53 -6.04
C PHE A 205 13.05 -18.08 -6.96
N ALA A 206 12.73 -18.87 -7.99
CA ALA A 206 13.69 -19.34 -8.98
C ALA A 206 14.33 -18.16 -9.74
N GLU A 207 13.54 -17.14 -10.09
CA GLU A 207 14.06 -15.94 -10.76
C GLU A 207 14.93 -15.06 -9.82
N ARG A 208 14.60 -15.03 -8.53
CA ARG A 208 15.27 -14.17 -7.55
C ARG A 208 16.51 -14.77 -6.91
N LEU A 209 16.51 -16.08 -6.64
CA LEU A 209 17.63 -16.78 -6.03
C LEU A 209 18.71 -17.15 -7.05
N SER A 210 18.40 -17.11 -8.35
CA SER A 210 19.36 -17.35 -9.44
C SER A 210 20.22 -16.13 -9.80
N LYS A 211 19.76 -14.91 -9.47
CA LYS A 211 20.51 -13.68 -9.72
C LYS A 211 21.54 -13.47 -8.60
N PRO A 212 22.85 -13.38 -8.90
CA PRO A 212 23.83 -12.96 -7.90
C PRO A 212 23.49 -11.54 -7.44
N GLN A 213 23.50 -11.31 -6.13
CA GLN A 213 23.25 -9.99 -5.55
C GLN A 213 24.32 -9.01 -6.07
N SER A 214 23.97 -8.17 -7.04
CA SER A 214 24.74 -6.97 -7.32
C SER A 214 24.62 -6.06 -6.11
N ALA A 215 25.76 -5.73 -5.48
CA ALA A 215 25.84 -4.85 -4.33
C ALA A 215 24.98 -3.58 -4.53
N PRO A 216 24.34 -3.05 -3.47
CA PRO A 216 23.60 -1.80 -3.59
C PRO A 216 24.56 -0.71 -4.03
N THR A 217 24.37 -0.20 -5.24
CA THR A 217 25.02 1.01 -5.72
C THR A 217 24.60 2.14 -4.79
N ILE A 218 25.48 2.47 -3.84
CA ILE A 218 25.41 3.73 -3.11
C ILE A 218 25.47 4.82 -4.18
N CYS A 219 24.33 5.46 -4.45
CA CYS A 219 24.29 6.68 -5.23
C CYS A 219 25.16 7.71 -4.51
N LYS A 220 26.43 7.85 -4.93
CA LYS A 220 27.26 8.98 -4.55
C LYS A 220 26.52 10.23 -5.03
N SER A 221 25.99 11.00 -4.07
CA SER A 221 25.49 12.34 -4.33
C SER A 221 26.60 13.14 -5.00
N ARG A 222 26.29 13.67 -6.18
CA ARG A 222 27.13 14.55 -6.99
C ARG A 222 27.57 15.75 -6.13
N PRO A 223 28.86 16.08 -6.00
CA PRO A 223 29.25 17.34 -5.39
C PRO A 223 28.86 18.44 -6.38
N SER A 224 27.89 19.27 -5.99
CA SER A 224 27.62 20.54 -6.63
C SER A 224 28.81 21.45 -6.38
N GLY A 225 29.66 21.58 -7.41
CA GLY A 225 30.72 22.56 -7.43
C GLY A 225 30.15 23.97 -7.51
N THR A 226 30.57 24.81 -6.57
CA THR A 226 30.75 26.25 -6.78
C THR A 226 32.08 26.60 -6.17
N ALA A 227 33.07 26.83 -7.03
CA ALA A 227 34.34 27.44 -6.71
C ALA A 227 34.18 28.96 -6.77
N ILE A 228 34.56 29.67 -5.70
CA ILE A 228 34.93 31.09 -5.65
C ILE A 228 35.98 31.20 -4.52
N ILE A 229 37.28 31.17 -4.84
CA ILE A 229 38.22 32.31 -5.01
C ILE A 229 38.78 32.86 -3.67
N GLU A 230 40.09 32.64 -3.51
CA GLU A 230 41.17 33.46 -2.89
C GLU A 230 41.01 34.09 -1.50
N THR A 231 41.92 33.72 -0.58
CA THR A 231 43.09 34.56 -0.19
C THR A 231 43.91 33.86 0.92
N PRO A 232 45.26 33.94 0.92
CA PRO A 232 46.08 33.65 2.08
C PRO A 232 46.51 34.96 2.77
N CYS A 233 46.30 35.07 4.08
CA CYS A 233 46.95 36.07 4.91
C CYS A 233 47.18 35.52 6.33
N SER A 234 48.48 35.38 6.65
CA SER A 234 49.24 35.59 7.91
C SER A 234 48.49 35.56 9.25
N ILE A 235 49.02 34.98 10.33
CA ILE A 235 50.35 35.15 10.97
C ILE A 235 50.84 33.83 11.55
#